data_AF-A0A959E1Z5-F1
#
_entry.id   AF-A0A959E1Z5-F1
#
_cell.length_a   1.000
_cell.length_b   1.000
_cell.length_c   1.000
_cell.angle_alpha   90.00
_cell.angle_beta   90.00
_cell.angle_gamma   90.00
#
_symmetry.space_group_name_H-M   'P 1'
#
loop_
_entity.id
_entity.type
_entity.pdbx_description
1 polymer ?
#
loop_
_entity_poly.entity_id
_entity_poly.type
_entity_poly.pdbx_seq_one_letter_code
_entity_poly.pdbx_strand_id
1 'polypeptide(L)' 'MKKFIAKEFLWFLGSLVAALPLSLLFMALMDLVSGERYFSEKEKLLIVELFVFIYIANFTGIYLIRLVISAIKILARK' A
#
# COMPACT_ATOMS: atom_id res chain seq x y z
N MET A 1 -14.32 -3.45 -23.39
CA MET A 1 -12.89 -3.73 -23.14
C MET A 1 -12.08 -2.46 -22.84
N LYS A 2 -11.96 -1.47 -23.75
CA LYS A 2 -11.17 -0.24 -23.52
C LYS A 2 -11.55 0.54 -22.24
N LYS A 3 -12.85 0.77 -22.00
CA LYS A 3 -13.35 1.45 -20.77
C LYS A 3 -13.06 0.66 -19.49
N PHE A 4 -13.08 -0.68 -19.56
CA PHE A 4 -12.78 -1.54 -18.42
C PHE A 4 -11.29 -1.46 -18.06
N ILE A 5 -10.42 -1.55 -19.06
CA ILE A 5 -8.97 -1.41 -18.87
C ILE A 5 -8.61 -0.03 -18.30
N ALA A 6 -9.20 1.05 -18.84
CA ALA A 6 -8.96 2.40 -18.32
C ALA A 6 -9.40 2.54 -16.85
N LYS A 7 -10.56 1.97 -16.49
CA LYS A 7 -11.04 1.96 -15.11
C LYS A 7 -10.10 1.18 -14.18
N GLU A 8 -9.63 0.00 -14.61
CA GLU A 8 -8.70 -0.80 -13.80
C GLU A 8 -7.34 -0.11 -13.65
N PHE A 9 -6.86 0.59 -14.67
CA PHE A 9 -5.64 1.38 -14.58
C PHE A 9 -5.77 2.57 -13.61
N LEU A 10 -6.93 3.22 -13.56
CA LEU A 10 -7.19 4.26 -12.56
C LEU A 10 -7.23 3.69 -11.13
N TRP A 11 -7.83 2.51 -10.95
CA TRP A 11 -7.77 1.82 -9.66
C TRP A 11 -6.34 1.42 -9.29
N PHE A 12 -5.53 1.03 -10.26
CA PHE A 12 -4.12 0.72 -10.06
C PHE A 12 -3.34 1.91 -9.53
N LEU A 13 -3.44 3.03 -10.22
CA LEU A 13 -2.82 4.29 -9.82
C LEU A 13 -3.34 4.76 -8.46
N GLY A 14 -4.66 4.68 -8.23
CA GLY A 14 -5.28 5.04 -6.96
C GLY A 14 -4.72 4.24 -5.78
N SER A 15 -4.57 2.93 -5.95
CA SER A 15 -3.98 2.06 -4.92
C SER A 15 -2.49 2.34 -4.70
N LEU A 16 -1.72 2.65 -5.75
CA LEU A 16 -0.31 3.05 -5.61
C LEU A 16 -0.18 4.33 -4.78
N VAL A 17 -1.00 5.34 -5.07
CA VAL A 17 -0.98 6.60 -4.32
C VAL A 17 -1.45 6.37 -2.89
N ALA A 18 -2.51 5.59 -2.67
CA ALA A 18 -3.05 5.30 -1.34
C ALA A 18 -2.10 4.48 -0.46
N ALA A 19 -1.26 3.62 -1.05
CA ALA A 19 -0.29 2.83 -0.31
C ALA A 19 0.82 3.68 0.33
N LEU A 20 1.13 4.87 -0.22
CA LEU A 20 2.17 5.76 0.33
C LEU A 20 1.85 6.24 1.75
N PRO A 21 0.75 6.96 2.01
CA PRO A 21 0.42 7.41 3.37
C PRO A 21 0.14 6.24 4.30
N LEU A 22 -0.40 5.12 3.80
CA LEU A 22 -0.62 3.93 4.61
C LEU A 22 0.68 3.29 5.10
N SER A 23 1.73 3.33 4.29
CA SER A 23 3.05 2.80 4.65
C SER A 23 3.76 3.67 5.67
N LEU A 24 3.65 4.99 5.53
CA LEU A 24 4.13 5.93 6.55
C LEU A 24 3.39 5.75 7.87
N LEU A 25 2.06 5.58 7.83
CA LEU A 25 1.25 5.30 9.01
C LEU A 25 1.68 3.98 9.66
N PHE A 26 1.87 2.93 8.88
CA PHE A 26 2.31 1.63 9.39
C PHE A 26 3.68 1.72 10.07
N MET A 27 4.65 2.40 9.46
CA MET A 27 5.95 2.64 10.07
C MET A 27 5.87 3.42 11.38
N ALA A 28 5.04 4.47 11.42
CA ALA A 28 4.84 5.25 12.62
C ALA A 28 4.18 4.44 13.75
N LEU A 29 3.20 3.59 13.42
CA LEU A 29 2.51 2.73 14.40
C LEU A 29 3.42 1.64 14.98
N MET A 30 4.37 1.16 14.18
CA MET A 30 5.33 0.13 14.59
C MET A 30 6.57 0.73 15.27
N ASP A 31 6.61 2.05 15.51
CA ASP A 31 7.76 2.78 16.05
C ASP A 31 9.06 2.52 15.25
N LEU A 32 8.93 2.26 13.95
CA LEU A 32 10.04 1.99 13.03
C LEU A 32 10.73 3.27 12.56
N VAL A 33 10.21 4.43 12.96
CA VAL A 33 10.82 5.74 12.72
C VAL A 33 11.61 6.08 13.98
N SER A 34 12.92 5.83 13.99
CA SER A 34 13.70 6.09 15.21
C SER A 34 13.60 7.56 15.64
N GLY A 35 13.53 7.78 16.95
CA GLY A 35 13.58 9.11 17.55
C GLY A 35 15.00 9.69 17.68
N GLU A 36 16.03 8.95 17.24
CA GLU A 36 17.41 9.43 17.30
C GLU A 36 17.72 10.41 16.15
N ARG A 37 18.49 11.46 16.45
CA ARG A 37 18.78 12.54 15.49
C ARG A 37 19.68 12.11 14.34
N TYR A 38 20.36 10.97 14.43
CA TYR A 38 21.32 10.51 13.43
C TYR A 38 21.21 9.01 13.21
N PHE A 39 20.75 8.62 12.03
CA PHE A 39 20.84 7.24 11.56
C PHE A 39 22.23 6.98 10.97
N SER A 40 22.82 5.84 11.30
CA SER A 40 23.97 5.32 10.54
C SER A 40 23.55 4.99 9.11
N GLU A 41 24.52 4.94 8.18
CA GLU A 41 24.26 4.59 6.78
C GLU A 41 23.56 3.22 6.63
N LYS A 42 23.86 2.26 7.51
CA LYS A 42 23.22 0.95 7.52
C LYS A 42 21.74 1.01 7.93
N GLU A 43 21.42 1.83 8.93
CA GLU A 43 20.04 1.98 9.40
C GLU A 43 19.18 2.73 8.38
N LYS A 44 19.75 3.73 7.68
CA LYS A 44 19.06 4.40 6.58
C LYS A 44 18.69 3.41 5.48
N LEU A 45 19.62 2.54 5.08
CA LEU A 45 19.36 1.52 4.07
C LEU A 45 18.24 0.58 4.52
N LEU A 46 18.31 0.10 5.77
CA LEU A 46 17.30 -0.79 6.35
C LEU A 46 15.91 -0.13 6.35
N ILE A 47 15.80 1.14 6.74
CA ILE A 47 14.52 1.86 6.76
C ILE A 47 13.93 1.99 5.35
N VAL A 48 14.77 2.28 4.35
CA VAL A 48 14.33 2.36 2.95
C VAL A 48 13.84 0.99 2.45
N GLU A 49 14.57 -0.09 2.76
CA GLU A 49 14.17 -1.46 2.40
C GLU A 49 12.83 -1.85 3.06
N LEU A 50 12.68 -1.57 4.36
CA LEU A 50 11.43 -1.77 5.08
C LEU A 50 10.29 -0.94 4.48
N PHE A 51 10.54 0.30 4.08
CA PHE A 51 9.53 1.15 3.45
C PHE A 51 9.03 0.53 2.15
N VAL A 52 9.95 0.09 1.29
CA VAL A 52 9.59 -0.55 0.02
C VAL A 52 8.79 -1.83 0.26
N PHE A 53 9.20 -2.66 1.22
CA PHE A 53 8.48 -3.89 1.55
C PHE A 53 7.07 -3.62 2.07
N ILE A 54 6.93 -2.72 3.05
CA ILE A 54 5.64 -2.30 3.63
C ILE A 54 4.76 -1.68 2.54
N TYR A 55 5.33 -0.89 1.64
CA TYR A 55 4.61 -0.28 0.52
C TYR A 55 4.02 -1.31 -0.43
N ILE A 56 4.80 -2.30 -0.84
CA ILE A 56 4.32 -3.40 -1.69
C ILE A 56 3.23 -4.21 -0.98
N ALA A 57 3.42 -4.50 0.31
CA ALA A 57 2.44 -5.22 1.11
C ALA A 57 1.11 -4.44 1.20
N ASN A 58 1.17 -3.13 1.49
CA ASN A 58 0.01 -2.25 1.58
C ASN A 58 -0.71 -2.11 0.23
N PHE A 59 0.04 -1.88 -0.84
CA PHE A 59 -0.51 -1.84 -2.20
C PHE A 59 -1.27 -3.12 -2.54
N THR A 60 -0.65 -4.26 -2.27
CA THR A 60 -1.27 -5.59 -2.50
C THR A 60 -2.52 -5.77 -1.63
N GLY A 61 -2.45 -5.40 -0.35
CA GLY A 61 -3.58 -5.45 0.58
C GLY A 61 -4.78 -4.63 0.11
N ILE A 62 -4.56 -3.38 -0.31
CA ILE A 62 -5.60 -2.52 -0.88
C ILE A 62 -6.27 -3.20 -2.09
N TYR A 63 -5.47 -3.80 -2.97
CA TYR A 63 -5.98 -4.51 -4.14
C TYR A 63 -6.80 -5.75 -3.78
N LEU A 64 -6.32 -6.55 -2.82
CA LEU A 64 -7.04 -7.75 -2.35
C LEU A 64 -8.38 -7.38 -1.73
N ILE A 65 -8.42 -6.37 -0.86
CA ILE A 65 -9.68 -5.89 -0.27
C ILE A 65 -10.66 -5.43 -1.35
N ARG A 66 -10.19 -4.73 -2.38
CA ARG A 66 -11.03 -4.33 -3.51
C ARG A 66 -11.62 -5.54 -4.25
N LEU A 67 -10.84 -6.60 -4.48
CA LEU A 67 -11.32 -7.84 -5.10
C LEU A 67 -12.38 -8.51 -4.22
N VAL A 68 -12.15 -8.60 -2.91
CA VAL A 68 -13.12 -9.15 -1.95
C VAL A 68 -14.43 -8.35 -1.96
N ILE A 69 -14.37 -7.02 -1.87
CA ILE A 69 -15.56 -6.16 -1.93
C ILE A 69 -16.31 -6.35 -3.25
N SER A 70 -15.59 -6.50 -4.36
CA SER A 70 -16.20 -6.74 -5.67
C SER A 70 -16.91 -8.10 -5.72
N ALA A 71 -16.29 -9.14 -5.16
CA ALA A 71 -16.90 -10.47 -5.05
C ALA A 71 -18.16 -10.45 -4.17
N ILE A 72 -18.10 -9.80 -3.00
CA ILE A 72 -19.26 -9.63 -2.10
C ILE A 72 -20.38 -8.90 -2.82
N LYS A 73 -20.09 -7.80 -3.54
CA LYS A 73 -21.11 -7.05 -4.29
C LYS A 73 -21.76 -7.89 -5.38
N ILE A 74 -21.00 -8.75 -6.07
CA ILE A 74 -21.54 -9.66 -7.08
C ILE A 74 -22.49 -10.68 -6.42
N LEU A 75 -22.09 -11.24 -5.28
CA LEU A 75 -22.90 -12.19 -4.53
C LEU A 75 -24.18 -11.56 -3.97
N ALA A 76 -24.10 -10.36 -3.40
CA ALA A 76 -25.21 -9.66 -2.75
C ALA A 76 -26.18 -8.97 -3.72
N ARG A 77 -25.81 -8.80 -5.00
CA ARG A 77 -26.72 -8.32 -6.06
C ARG A 77 -27.53 -9.45 -6.72
N LYS A 78 -27.31 -10.68 -6.28
CA LYS A 78 -28.09 -11.86 -6.64
C LYS A 78 -29.24 -12.01 -5.66
#